data_AF-A0A7C6PQZ3-F1
#
_entry.id   AF-A0A7C6PQZ3-F1
#
_cell.length_a   1.000
_cell.length_b   1.000
_cell.length_c   1.000
_cell.angle_alpha   90.00
_cell.angle_beta   90.00
_cell.angle_gamma   90.00
#
_symmetry.space_group_name_H-M   'P 1'
#
loop_
_entity.id
_entity.type
_entity.pdbx_description
1 polymer ?
#
loop_
_entity_poly.entity_id
_entity_poly.type
_entity_poly.pdbx_seq_one_letter_code
_entity_poly.pdbx_strand_id
1 'polypeptide(L)'
;MQPRVRFWRALHGLPMDRPPVAAVNTTATASQMEAVQAWFPEAYREAGPMARLAAAAYEQFGLETVGLPFDQCVEAEVWGCEVRYGGRFDPLSVVSHPYTLDQPPPFPPDFLSRGRIPAVLEALRRLRSRVGAQVTVIGRVIGPFTTAGYWIGTDELLVQSVLAAEKVSRLMEVARQGAAMLAEAMVAAGADIICVEDMTASGDMISPETYRNLVLPHHQWLFANIPVPGILHICGHVDRQIEAMAESGAAGLSIDAVTNLATARLKVAGKGPKDHVTLIGNVPPTAVLLQGTPERIRQAVQQALGEGIGILAPGCGIPVQTPASNLRTFVQAGRELGIMAARDRLAASASMPRALPNAVSAGTAAAGHLSATVTVFRRYDVELARDRRESVRIFAHSPLAVPQDESRALLARVVEAVVAGSAEEVSRAVERALSILPPLEVIEKGLVAGMNETGRLWSDGEYFLPQVILAADALQAGMRLCEKAMGAQRQAKGLVVSHVAEGDIHTIGKNIVKSLLEAYGYKVIDLGIDVPTDKVVAAVRHYRPQLLVGHALMTTTMSAFPRTAAALRTEGLELPFACGGGAVTQEFCESFPLGVYGEKAIEAPAIAQAAAEGATWQELRRRFHKK
;
A
#
# COMPACT_ATOMS: atom_id res chain seq x y z
N MET A 1 -29.01 -19.71 0.99
CA MET A 1 -27.81 -20.51 0.63
C MET A 1 -26.86 -20.62 1.82
N GLN A 2 -26.11 -21.71 1.99
CA GLN A 2 -25.07 -21.81 3.03
C GLN A 2 -23.91 -20.84 2.72
N PRO A 3 -23.24 -20.24 3.73
CA PRO A 3 -22.15 -19.28 3.51
C PRO A 3 -21.03 -19.79 2.60
N ARG A 4 -20.49 -20.99 2.85
CA ARG A 4 -19.46 -21.61 2.00
C ARG A 4 -19.92 -21.73 0.55
N VAL A 5 -21.12 -22.26 0.30
CA VAL A 5 -21.67 -22.41 -1.05
C VAL A 5 -21.81 -21.05 -1.75
N ARG A 6 -22.27 -20.01 -1.04
CA ARG A 6 -22.39 -18.66 -1.58
C ARG A 6 -21.04 -18.09 -1.97
N PHE A 7 -20.04 -18.24 -1.11
CA PHE A 7 -18.67 -17.79 -1.37
C PHE A 7 -18.10 -18.45 -2.64
N TRP A 8 -18.18 -19.77 -2.74
CA TRP A 8 -17.69 -20.52 -3.90
C TRP A 8 -18.41 -20.14 -5.19
N ARG A 9 -19.73 -19.94 -5.15
CA ARG A 9 -20.48 -19.47 -6.31
C ARG A 9 -20.08 -18.06 -6.72
N ALA A 10 -19.91 -17.16 -5.76
CA ALA A 10 -19.44 -15.80 -6.03
C ALA A 10 -18.04 -15.79 -6.66
N LEU A 11 -17.11 -16.61 -6.17
CA LEU A 11 -15.75 -16.71 -6.68
C LEU A 11 -15.70 -17.20 -8.13
N HIS A 12 -16.64 -18.06 -8.53
CA HIS A 12 -16.73 -18.61 -9.88
C HIS A 12 -17.74 -17.90 -10.79
N GLY A 13 -18.25 -16.72 -10.39
CA GLY A 13 -19.22 -15.98 -11.21
C GLY A 13 -20.57 -16.68 -11.39
N LEU A 14 -20.90 -17.64 -10.52
CA LEU A 14 -22.14 -18.41 -10.58
C LEU A 14 -23.29 -17.68 -9.88
N PRO A 15 -24.55 -17.88 -10.32
CA PRO A 15 -25.72 -17.21 -9.72
C PRO A 15 -25.84 -17.45 -8.21
N MET A 16 -26.14 -16.43 -7.42
CA MET A 16 -26.23 -16.53 -5.95
C MET A 16 -27.47 -15.79 -5.42
N ASP A 17 -27.86 -16.09 -4.18
CA ASP A 17 -29.00 -15.43 -3.52
C ASP A 17 -28.70 -13.97 -3.14
N ARG A 18 -27.43 -13.68 -2.81
CA ARG A 18 -26.84 -12.35 -2.64
C ARG A 18 -25.32 -12.47 -2.66
N PRO A 19 -24.57 -11.36 -2.82
CA PRO A 19 -23.14 -11.36 -2.55
C PRO A 19 -22.82 -11.84 -1.12
N PRO A 20 -21.76 -12.65 -0.93
CA PRO A 20 -21.30 -13.01 0.41
C PRO A 20 -20.66 -11.81 1.11
N VAL A 21 -20.77 -11.78 2.44
CA VAL A 21 -20.13 -10.79 3.31
C VAL A 21 -18.94 -11.45 3.99
N ALA A 22 -17.75 -11.25 3.42
CA ALA A 22 -16.53 -11.96 3.77
C ALA A 22 -15.46 -11.03 4.33
N ALA A 23 -14.37 -11.62 4.79
CA ALA A 23 -13.10 -10.96 5.00
C ALA A 23 -11.97 -11.92 4.55
N VAL A 24 -11.16 -11.46 3.61
CA VAL A 24 -10.07 -12.27 3.04
C VAL A 24 -8.74 -11.98 3.73
N ASN A 25 -8.49 -10.73 4.12
CA ASN A 25 -7.39 -10.33 4.98
C ASN A 25 -7.67 -10.60 6.47
N THR A 26 -6.70 -10.27 7.33
CA THR A 26 -6.81 -10.45 8.79
C THR A 26 -8.06 -9.80 9.37
N THR A 27 -8.71 -10.51 10.29
CA THR A 27 -9.94 -10.09 10.96
C THR A 27 -9.75 -9.83 12.44
N ALA A 28 -8.56 -10.05 13.00
CA ALA A 28 -8.34 -10.06 14.45
C ALA A 28 -8.58 -8.68 15.08
N THR A 29 -9.65 -8.57 15.89
CA THR A 29 -9.96 -7.35 16.66
C THR A 29 -9.91 -7.60 18.17
N ALA A 30 -9.70 -6.53 18.94
CA ALA A 30 -9.75 -6.55 20.40
C ALA A 30 -11.07 -7.16 20.91
N SER A 31 -12.20 -6.82 20.28
CA SER A 31 -13.51 -7.39 20.63
C SER A 31 -13.60 -8.89 20.35
N GLN A 32 -12.96 -9.39 19.29
CA GLN A 32 -12.86 -10.84 19.06
C GLN A 32 -11.98 -11.52 20.10
N MET A 33 -10.82 -10.95 20.40
CA MET A 33 -9.88 -11.48 21.40
C MET A 33 -10.53 -11.59 22.78
N GLU A 34 -11.25 -10.55 23.18
CA GLU A 34 -12.01 -10.53 24.43
C GLU A 34 -13.12 -11.60 24.44
N ALA A 35 -13.89 -11.73 23.35
CA ALA A 35 -14.99 -12.67 23.27
C ALA A 35 -14.57 -14.15 23.40
N VAL A 36 -13.34 -14.50 23.00
CA VAL A 36 -12.84 -15.89 23.04
C VAL A 36 -11.61 -16.11 23.92
N GLN A 37 -11.23 -15.08 24.69
CA GLN A 37 -10.04 -15.08 25.56
C GLN A 37 -8.80 -15.60 24.82
N ALA A 38 -8.51 -14.98 23.68
CA ALA A 38 -7.38 -15.31 22.82
C ALA A 38 -6.69 -14.02 22.38
N TRP A 39 -5.73 -13.57 23.18
CA TRP A 39 -5.02 -12.30 22.99
C TRP A 39 -3.74 -12.48 22.18
N PHE A 40 -3.24 -11.39 21.62
CA PHE A 40 -1.85 -11.31 21.18
C PHE A 40 -0.91 -11.08 22.39
N PRO A 41 0.31 -11.66 22.38
CA PRO A 41 0.91 -12.42 21.29
C PRO A 41 0.60 -13.93 21.29
N GLU A 42 -0.15 -14.47 22.27
CA GLU A 42 -0.40 -15.92 22.33
C GLU A 42 -1.14 -16.44 21.08
N ALA A 43 -2.12 -15.70 20.57
CA ALA A 43 -2.86 -16.04 19.35
C ALA A 43 -2.03 -15.91 18.06
N TYR A 44 -0.81 -15.37 18.11
CA TYR A 44 0.16 -15.47 17.02
C TYR A 44 1.00 -16.75 17.08
N ARG A 45 1.23 -17.29 18.28
CA ARG A 45 2.21 -18.37 18.52
C ARG A 45 1.58 -19.74 18.73
N GLU A 46 0.39 -19.78 19.31
CA GLU A 46 -0.22 -21.01 19.77
C GLU A 46 -1.45 -21.39 18.96
N ALA A 47 -1.49 -22.65 18.51
CA ALA A 47 -2.55 -23.13 17.64
C ALA A 47 -3.96 -23.04 18.23
N GLY A 48 -4.10 -23.28 19.54
CA GLY A 48 -5.39 -23.25 20.24
C GLY A 48 -6.02 -21.85 20.23
N PRO A 49 -5.39 -20.85 20.86
CA PRO A 49 -5.84 -19.46 20.82
C PRO A 49 -6.03 -18.93 19.39
N MET A 50 -5.10 -19.22 18.48
CA MET A 50 -5.16 -18.81 17.08
C MET A 50 -6.45 -19.31 16.39
N ALA A 51 -6.76 -20.60 16.52
CA ALA A 51 -7.96 -21.19 15.93
C ALA A 51 -9.26 -20.65 16.55
N ARG A 52 -9.29 -20.44 17.87
CA ARG A 52 -10.47 -19.84 18.55
C ARG A 52 -10.73 -18.42 18.06
N LEU A 53 -9.66 -17.62 17.93
CA LEU A 53 -9.75 -16.23 17.47
C LEU A 53 -10.26 -16.16 16.02
N ALA A 54 -9.79 -17.05 15.14
CA ALA A 54 -10.23 -17.07 13.75
C ALA A 54 -11.69 -17.50 13.62
N ALA A 55 -12.12 -18.48 14.42
CA ALA A 55 -13.52 -18.93 14.43
C ALA A 55 -14.49 -17.82 14.89
N ALA A 56 -14.05 -16.94 15.80
CA ALA A 56 -14.85 -15.83 16.30
C ALA A 56 -15.35 -14.88 15.18
N ALA A 57 -14.61 -14.71 14.10
CA ALA A 57 -15.03 -13.89 12.96
C ALA A 57 -16.40 -14.34 12.39
N TYR A 58 -16.62 -15.65 12.31
CA TYR A 58 -17.91 -16.21 11.92
C TYR A 58 -18.86 -16.35 13.11
N GLU A 59 -18.43 -17.02 14.19
CA GLU A 59 -19.31 -17.41 15.30
C GLU A 59 -19.87 -16.22 16.07
N GLN A 60 -19.08 -15.15 16.23
CA GLN A 60 -19.48 -13.96 17.00
C GLN A 60 -20.01 -12.85 16.10
N PHE A 61 -19.42 -12.66 14.91
CA PHE A 61 -19.69 -11.49 14.06
C PHE A 61 -20.42 -11.82 12.76
N GLY A 62 -20.43 -13.09 12.33
CA GLY A 62 -21.20 -13.55 11.18
C GLY A 62 -20.53 -13.31 9.82
N LEU A 63 -19.22 -13.02 9.79
CA LEU A 63 -18.44 -13.01 8.55
C LEU A 63 -18.48 -14.39 7.90
N GLU A 64 -18.70 -14.45 6.59
CA GLU A 64 -18.95 -15.70 5.86
C GLU A 64 -17.66 -16.43 5.43
N THR A 65 -16.52 -15.99 5.95
CA THR A 65 -15.20 -16.58 5.83
C THR A 65 -14.45 -16.50 7.15
N VAL A 66 -13.51 -17.43 7.35
CA VAL A 66 -12.52 -17.40 8.44
C VAL A 66 -11.15 -17.65 7.84
N GLY A 67 -10.06 -17.16 8.44
CA GLY A 67 -8.74 -17.39 7.87
C GLY A 67 -7.57 -17.13 8.79
N LEU A 68 -6.43 -17.72 8.46
CA LEU A 68 -5.18 -17.72 9.22
C LEU A 68 -3.96 -17.64 8.29
N PRO A 69 -2.81 -17.12 8.76
CA PRO A 69 -2.58 -16.47 10.06
C PRO A 69 -3.14 -15.04 10.14
N PHE A 70 -2.88 -14.31 11.24
CA PHE A 70 -3.30 -12.91 11.44
C PHE A 70 -2.21 -11.88 11.13
N ASP A 71 -1.04 -12.35 10.69
CA ASP A 71 0.16 -11.57 10.41
C ASP A 71 0.79 -12.02 9.09
N GLN A 72 1.80 -11.27 8.66
CA GLN A 72 2.49 -11.46 7.38
C GLN A 72 3.96 -11.81 7.60
N CYS A 73 4.29 -12.38 8.76
CA CYS A 73 5.67 -12.55 9.20
C CYS A 73 6.10 -14.01 9.27
N VAL A 74 5.19 -14.97 9.05
CA VAL A 74 5.47 -16.41 9.15
C VAL A 74 6.58 -16.82 8.20
N GLU A 75 6.50 -16.42 6.93
CA GLU A 75 7.51 -16.70 5.91
C GLU A 75 8.84 -16.03 6.28
N ALA A 76 8.83 -14.76 6.69
CA ALA A 76 10.04 -14.04 7.09
C ALA A 76 10.80 -14.76 8.22
N GLU A 77 10.10 -15.25 9.25
CA GLU A 77 10.71 -15.99 10.38
C GLU A 77 11.44 -17.26 9.91
N VAL A 78 10.89 -17.96 8.92
CA VAL A 78 11.46 -19.24 8.44
C VAL A 78 12.86 -19.05 7.85
N TRP A 79 13.09 -17.90 7.24
CA TRP A 79 14.39 -17.52 6.70
C TRP A 79 15.24 -16.69 7.65
N GLY A 80 14.87 -16.62 8.93
CA GLY A 80 15.70 -16.02 9.97
C GLY A 80 15.57 -14.50 10.08
N CYS A 81 14.55 -13.88 9.47
CA CYS A 81 14.24 -12.50 9.80
C CYS A 81 13.71 -12.43 11.23
N GLU A 82 14.25 -11.51 12.03
CA GLU A 82 13.74 -11.15 13.33
C GLU A 82 12.36 -10.51 13.20
N VAL A 83 11.43 -10.97 14.05
CA VAL A 83 10.06 -10.48 14.09
C VAL A 83 9.78 -9.94 15.47
N ARG A 84 9.28 -8.70 15.50
CA ARG A 84 8.86 -8.06 16.73
C ARG A 84 7.39 -8.42 17.00
N TYR A 85 7.19 -9.13 18.11
CA TYR A 85 5.88 -9.41 18.67
C TYR A 85 5.53 -8.22 19.55
N GLY A 86 4.68 -7.32 19.06
CA GLY A 86 4.23 -6.18 19.83
C GLY A 86 3.31 -6.56 21.00
N GLY A 87 2.63 -5.57 21.58
CA GLY A 87 1.64 -5.76 22.63
C GLY A 87 0.31 -6.34 22.13
N ARG A 88 -0.71 -6.34 23.00
CA ARG A 88 -2.03 -6.95 22.74
C ARG A 88 -2.76 -6.40 21.51
N PHE A 89 -2.41 -5.18 21.08
CA PHE A 89 -3.07 -4.47 19.99
C PHE A 89 -2.15 -4.22 18.80
N ASP A 90 -0.89 -4.65 18.90
CA ASP A 90 0.13 -4.31 17.92
C ASP A 90 0.28 -5.46 16.93
N PRO A 91 0.29 -5.15 15.62
CA PRO A 91 0.60 -6.13 14.60
C PRO A 91 2.06 -6.58 14.71
N LEU A 92 2.35 -7.79 14.22
CA LEU A 92 3.73 -8.24 14.04
C LEU A 92 4.42 -7.45 12.94
N SER A 93 5.74 -7.37 13.04
CA SER A 93 6.56 -6.62 12.10
C SER A 93 7.91 -7.29 11.93
N VAL A 94 8.36 -7.40 10.69
CA VAL A 94 9.72 -7.85 10.34
C VAL A 94 10.69 -6.69 10.59
N VAL A 95 11.70 -6.89 11.44
CA VAL A 95 12.62 -5.82 11.87
C VAL A 95 14.07 -6.04 11.45
N SER A 96 14.38 -7.17 10.81
CA SER A 96 15.71 -7.44 10.26
C SER A 96 15.64 -8.00 8.84
N HIS A 97 16.66 -7.70 8.05
CA HIS A 97 16.82 -8.16 6.67
C HIS A 97 18.20 -8.81 6.53
N PRO A 98 18.32 -10.13 6.77
CA PRO A 98 19.63 -10.78 6.95
C PRO A 98 20.35 -11.15 5.65
N TYR A 99 19.73 -10.89 4.48
CA TYR A 99 20.29 -11.26 3.18
C TYR A 99 20.62 -10.02 2.34
N THR A 100 21.31 -10.26 1.24
CA THR A 100 21.61 -9.23 0.23
C THR A 100 21.22 -9.76 -1.13
N LEU A 101 21.12 -8.87 -2.12
CA LEU A 101 20.77 -9.24 -3.49
C LEU A 101 21.74 -10.27 -4.11
N ASP A 102 23.02 -10.22 -3.72
CA ASP A 102 24.06 -11.13 -4.24
C ASP A 102 24.19 -12.42 -3.43
N GLN A 103 23.56 -12.50 -2.25
CA GLN A 103 23.57 -13.66 -1.36
C GLN A 103 22.13 -14.03 -1.00
N PRO A 104 21.38 -14.65 -1.94
CA PRO A 104 20.00 -15.05 -1.69
C PRO A 104 19.92 -16.13 -0.61
N PRO A 105 18.80 -16.23 0.13
CA PRO A 105 18.62 -17.27 1.12
C PRO A 105 18.65 -18.67 0.47
N PRO A 106 19.34 -19.65 1.08
CA PRO A 106 19.16 -21.04 0.68
C PRO A 106 17.75 -21.50 1.03
N PHE A 107 17.20 -22.42 0.24
CA PHE A 107 15.92 -23.04 0.56
C PHE A 107 16.12 -24.07 1.70
N PRO A 108 15.47 -23.92 2.86
CA PRO A 108 15.67 -24.85 3.96
C PRO A 108 14.96 -26.19 3.70
N PRO A 109 15.65 -27.34 3.81
CA PRO A 109 15.04 -28.65 3.55
C PRO A 109 13.92 -29.01 4.55
N ASP A 110 13.97 -28.41 5.74
CA ASP A 110 13.04 -28.57 6.86
C ASP A 110 12.02 -27.42 6.95
N PHE A 111 11.81 -26.66 5.86
CA PHE A 111 10.96 -25.45 5.79
C PHE A 111 9.65 -25.54 6.58
N LEU A 112 8.83 -26.58 6.38
CA LEU A 112 7.51 -26.70 7.04
C LEU A 112 7.58 -26.93 8.57
N SER A 113 8.76 -27.24 9.09
CA SER A 113 8.98 -27.46 10.52
C SER A 113 9.59 -26.25 11.25
N ARG A 114 9.90 -25.17 10.51
CA ARG A 114 10.54 -23.97 11.04
C ARG A 114 9.55 -22.91 11.52
N GLY A 115 10.04 -22.04 12.40
CA GLY A 115 9.32 -20.88 12.91
C GLY A 115 7.94 -21.27 13.45
N ARG A 116 6.93 -20.51 13.08
CA ARG A 116 5.53 -20.76 13.49
C ARG A 116 4.70 -21.57 12.50
N ILE A 117 5.26 -22.09 11.40
CA ILE A 117 4.49 -22.90 10.44
C ILE A 117 3.76 -24.06 11.14
N PRO A 118 4.39 -24.87 12.02
CA PRO A 118 3.69 -25.97 12.69
C PRO A 118 2.46 -25.52 13.49
N ALA A 119 2.56 -24.39 14.19
CA ALA A 119 1.46 -23.82 14.97
C ALA A 119 0.32 -23.33 14.08
N VAL A 120 0.63 -22.69 12.95
CA VAL A 120 -0.36 -22.22 11.97
C VAL A 120 -1.09 -23.41 11.32
N LEU A 121 -0.36 -24.45 10.91
CA LEU A 121 -0.97 -25.65 10.33
C LEU A 121 -1.87 -26.38 11.33
N GLU A 122 -1.45 -26.49 12.59
CA GLU A 122 -2.28 -27.07 13.64
C GLU A 122 -3.50 -26.20 13.97
N ALA A 123 -3.36 -24.87 13.93
CA ALA A 123 -4.48 -23.95 14.09
C ALA A 123 -5.51 -24.11 12.96
N LEU A 124 -5.06 -24.28 11.71
CA LEU A 124 -5.93 -24.53 10.57
C LEU A 124 -6.73 -25.83 10.74
N ARG A 125 -6.10 -26.92 11.19
CA ARG A 125 -6.81 -28.19 11.46
C ARG A 125 -7.90 -28.02 12.52
N ARG A 126 -7.58 -27.31 13.61
CA ARG A 126 -8.52 -27.01 14.69
C ARG A 126 -9.66 -26.11 14.22
N LEU A 127 -9.34 -25.08 13.45
CA LEU A 127 -10.32 -24.17 12.86
C LEU A 127 -11.28 -24.93 11.95
N ARG A 128 -10.73 -25.75 11.03
CA ARG A 128 -11.49 -26.61 10.11
C ARG A 128 -12.42 -27.58 10.84
N SER A 129 -11.93 -28.21 11.91
CA SER A 129 -12.73 -29.09 12.76
C SER A 129 -13.88 -28.33 13.44
N ARG A 130 -13.62 -27.12 13.95
CA ARG A 130 -14.60 -26.29 14.66
C ARG A 130 -15.70 -25.74 13.78
N VAL A 131 -15.35 -25.12 12.64
CA VAL A 131 -16.35 -24.44 11.79
C VAL A 131 -17.09 -25.40 10.85
N GLY A 132 -16.56 -26.60 10.64
CA GLY A 132 -17.16 -27.58 9.73
C GLY A 132 -17.38 -27.00 8.34
N ALA A 133 -18.27 -27.62 7.55
CA ALA A 133 -18.50 -27.24 6.14
C ALA A 133 -19.32 -25.94 5.95
N GLN A 134 -19.52 -25.16 7.02
CA GLN A 134 -20.43 -24.01 7.02
C GLN A 134 -19.86 -22.78 6.31
N VAL A 135 -18.57 -22.51 6.51
CA VAL A 135 -17.84 -21.35 5.97
C VAL A 135 -16.58 -21.78 5.23
N THR A 136 -16.10 -20.91 4.35
CA THR A 136 -14.82 -21.09 3.66
C THR A 136 -13.68 -20.75 4.61
N VAL A 137 -12.71 -21.67 4.75
CA VAL A 137 -11.46 -21.46 5.49
C VAL A 137 -10.37 -20.97 4.54
N ILE A 138 -9.77 -19.81 4.83
CA ILE A 138 -8.73 -19.18 4.01
C ILE A 138 -7.37 -19.40 4.70
N GLY A 139 -6.44 -20.04 3.99
CA GLY A 139 -5.02 -19.97 4.31
C GLY A 139 -4.41 -18.73 3.66
N ARG A 140 -3.57 -17.99 4.38
CA ARG A 140 -2.88 -16.81 3.84
C ARG A 140 -1.40 -17.09 3.73
N VAL A 141 -0.84 -16.76 2.57
CA VAL A 141 0.61 -16.82 2.31
C VAL A 141 1.06 -15.49 1.75
N ILE A 142 2.33 -15.17 1.94
CA ILE A 142 2.93 -13.94 1.43
C ILE A 142 3.47 -14.16 0.03
N GLY A 143 3.19 -13.19 -0.83
CA GLY A 143 3.65 -13.19 -2.21
C GLY A 143 5.16 -13.06 -2.33
N PRO A 144 5.71 -13.44 -3.49
CA PRO A 144 7.14 -13.51 -3.69
C PRO A 144 7.84 -12.15 -3.63
N PHE A 145 7.20 -11.06 -4.06
CA PHE A 145 7.86 -9.76 -4.10
C PHE A 145 8.01 -9.17 -2.70
N THR A 146 6.95 -9.18 -1.90
CA THR A 146 6.99 -8.82 -0.48
C THR A 146 7.98 -9.68 0.31
N THR A 147 7.99 -10.99 0.10
CA THR A 147 8.92 -11.90 0.77
C THR A 147 10.38 -11.57 0.44
N ALA A 148 10.69 -11.25 -0.82
CA ALA A 148 12.02 -10.78 -1.21
C ALA A 148 12.40 -9.48 -0.46
N GLY A 149 11.44 -8.57 -0.28
CA GLY A 149 11.61 -7.35 0.52
C GLY A 149 11.93 -7.62 1.99
N TYR A 150 11.34 -8.66 2.59
CA TYR A 150 11.71 -9.07 3.95
C TYR A 150 13.16 -9.54 4.08
N TRP A 151 13.77 -10.04 3.00
CA TRP A 151 15.13 -10.57 3.05
C TRP A 151 16.20 -9.50 2.88
N ILE A 152 16.00 -8.55 1.96
CA ILE A 152 17.01 -7.54 1.60
C ILE A 152 16.64 -6.11 2.03
N GLY A 153 15.44 -5.93 2.58
CA GLY A 153 14.87 -4.62 2.89
C GLY A 153 13.98 -4.11 1.76
N THR A 154 12.87 -3.46 2.11
CA THR A 154 11.90 -2.96 1.13
C THR A 154 12.49 -1.86 0.26
N ASP A 155 13.22 -0.91 0.84
CA ASP A 155 13.86 0.20 0.11
C ASP A 155 14.81 -0.33 -0.97
N GLU A 156 15.65 -1.32 -0.60
CA GLU A 156 16.56 -1.99 -1.50
C GLU A 156 15.82 -2.78 -2.59
N LEU A 157 14.79 -3.56 -2.22
CA LEU A 157 13.97 -4.29 -3.19
C LEU A 157 13.40 -3.35 -4.27
N LEU A 158 12.85 -2.21 -3.86
CA LEU A 158 12.24 -1.25 -4.77
C LEU A 158 13.26 -0.69 -5.75
N VAL A 159 14.41 -0.23 -5.26
CA VAL A 159 15.51 0.25 -6.11
C VAL A 159 16.01 -0.84 -7.07
N GLN A 160 16.27 -2.04 -6.55
CA GLN A 160 16.82 -3.15 -7.34
C GLN A 160 15.80 -3.75 -8.31
N SER A 161 14.50 -3.55 -8.09
CA SER A 161 13.47 -3.92 -9.06
C SER A 161 13.60 -3.16 -10.39
N VAL A 162 14.23 -1.98 -10.35
CA VAL A 162 14.54 -1.16 -11.52
C VAL A 162 15.96 -1.41 -12.01
N LEU A 163 16.94 -1.41 -11.09
CA LEU A 163 18.37 -1.47 -11.47
C LEU A 163 18.85 -2.90 -11.81
N ALA A 164 18.26 -3.92 -11.20
CA ALA A 164 18.74 -5.31 -11.27
C ALA A 164 17.58 -6.31 -11.23
N ALA A 165 16.55 -6.08 -12.06
CA ALA A 165 15.32 -6.88 -12.09
C ALA A 165 15.55 -8.40 -12.19
N GLU A 166 16.55 -8.85 -12.96
CA GLU A 166 16.89 -10.28 -13.06
C GLU A 166 17.37 -10.86 -11.72
N LYS A 167 18.15 -10.10 -10.93
CA LYS A 167 18.60 -10.56 -9.61
C LYS A 167 17.43 -10.63 -8.64
N VAL A 168 16.54 -9.64 -8.66
CA VAL A 168 15.30 -9.64 -7.85
C VAL A 168 14.40 -10.81 -8.26
N SER A 169 14.32 -11.12 -9.56
CA SER A 169 13.59 -12.28 -10.06
C SER A 169 14.07 -13.59 -9.43
N ARG A 170 15.39 -13.80 -9.32
CA ARG A 170 15.97 -14.98 -8.66
C ARG A 170 15.64 -15.08 -7.17
N LEU A 171 15.54 -13.96 -6.45
CA LEU A 171 15.04 -13.97 -5.07
C LEU A 171 13.58 -14.42 -5.03
N MET A 172 12.75 -13.87 -5.91
CA MET A 172 11.34 -14.24 -6.01
C MET A 172 11.12 -15.71 -6.37
N GLU A 173 12.04 -16.36 -7.09
CA GLU A 173 11.99 -17.80 -7.36
C GLU A 173 12.04 -18.64 -6.09
N VAL A 174 12.93 -18.29 -5.15
CA VAL A 174 13.01 -18.96 -3.84
C VAL A 174 11.73 -18.68 -3.04
N ALA A 175 11.28 -17.43 -3.05
CA ALA A 175 10.10 -17.02 -2.28
C ALA A 175 8.82 -17.72 -2.76
N ARG A 176 8.57 -17.77 -4.08
CA ARG A 176 7.37 -18.42 -4.64
C ARG A 176 7.36 -19.93 -4.38
N GLN A 177 8.53 -20.58 -4.35
CA GLN A 177 8.61 -22.01 -4.01
C GLN A 177 8.16 -22.27 -2.56
N GLY A 178 8.60 -21.43 -1.62
CA GLY A 178 8.20 -21.58 -0.22
C GLY A 178 6.73 -21.23 0.02
N ALA A 179 6.23 -20.19 -0.64
CA ALA A 179 4.81 -19.84 -0.63
C ALA A 179 3.94 -20.99 -1.18
N ALA A 180 4.34 -21.63 -2.29
CA ALA A 180 3.64 -22.79 -2.84
C ALA A 180 3.64 -23.98 -1.88
N MET A 181 4.80 -24.29 -1.27
CA MET A 181 4.91 -25.40 -0.31
C MET A 181 4.10 -25.16 0.97
N LEU A 182 4.08 -23.92 1.47
CA LEU A 182 3.23 -23.53 2.60
C LEU A 182 1.75 -23.61 2.23
N ALA A 183 1.37 -23.13 1.05
CA ALA A 183 0.00 -23.18 0.54
C ALA A 183 -0.51 -24.63 0.45
N GLU A 184 0.29 -25.56 -0.10
CA GLU A 184 -0.06 -26.98 -0.16
C GLU A 184 -0.26 -27.57 1.24
N ALA A 185 0.65 -27.27 2.18
CA ALA A 185 0.53 -27.71 3.56
C ALA A 185 -0.72 -27.13 4.26
N MET A 186 -1.08 -25.87 4.00
CA MET A 186 -2.28 -25.23 4.52
C MET A 186 -3.56 -25.87 3.96
N VAL A 187 -3.58 -26.22 2.67
CA VAL A 187 -4.69 -26.97 2.06
C VAL A 187 -4.83 -28.34 2.72
N ALA A 188 -3.73 -29.07 2.90
CA ALA A 188 -3.73 -30.36 3.63
C ALA A 188 -4.19 -30.21 5.09
N ALA A 189 -3.96 -29.04 5.71
CA ALA A 189 -4.43 -28.72 7.05
C ALA A 189 -5.91 -28.29 7.11
N GLY A 190 -6.57 -28.07 5.97
CA GLY A 190 -7.99 -27.79 5.90
C GLY A 190 -8.38 -26.41 5.35
N ALA A 191 -7.45 -25.67 4.74
CA ALA A 191 -7.79 -24.48 3.97
C ALA A 191 -8.57 -24.86 2.70
N ASP A 192 -9.66 -24.17 2.43
CA ASP A 192 -10.46 -24.30 1.22
C ASP A 192 -9.84 -23.52 0.04
N ILE A 193 -9.22 -22.38 0.36
CA ILE A 193 -8.66 -21.39 -0.58
C ILE A 193 -7.38 -20.81 0.01
N ILE A 194 -6.49 -20.36 -0.87
CA ILE A 194 -5.28 -19.62 -0.50
C ILE A 194 -5.40 -18.16 -0.94
N CYS A 195 -5.17 -17.23 -0.01
CA CYS A 195 -5.02 -15.82 -0.28
C CYS A 195 -3.53 -15.49 -0.31
N VAL A 196 -3.01 -15.10 -1.47
CA VAL A 196 -1.65 -14.59 -1.64
C VAL A 196 -1.68 -13.08 -1.39
N GLU A 197 -0.99 -12.62 -0.37
CA GLU A 197 -0.87 -11.20 -0.03
C GLU A 197 0.51 -10.69 -0.48
N ASP A 198 0.55 -9.81 -1.48
CA ASP A 198 1.80 -9.22 -2.00
C ASP A 198 1.76 -7.69 -1.97
N MET A 199 1.79 -7.13 -0.76
CA MET A 199 1.53 -5.72 -0.49
C MET A 199 2.57 -4.80 -1.14
N THR A 200 3.84 -5.22 -1.18
CA THR A 200 4.92 -4.41 -1.78
C THR A 200 4.77 -4.31 -3.30
N ALA A 201 3.99 -5.18 -3.94
CA ALA A 201 3.68 -5.11 -5.37
C ALA A 201 2.59 -4.08 -5.72
N SER A 202 2.20 -3.23 -4.77
CA SER A 202 1.21 -2.15 -4.97
C SER A 202 1.63 -1.15 -6.06
N GLY A 203 0.64 -0.59 -6.75
CA GLY A 203 0.86 0.52 -7.69
C GLY A 203 1.27 1.83 -7.00
N ASP A 204 1.13 1.91 -5.67
CA ASP A 204 1.74 2.99 -4.88
C ASP A 204 3.26 2.78 -4.70
N MET A 205 3.77 1.58 -4.96
CA MET A 205 5.17 1.21 -4.74
C MET A 205 5.92 1.03 -6.06
N ILE A 206 5.33 0.29 -7.01
CA ILE A 206 5.99 -0.06 -8.28
C ILE A 206 5.13 0.31 -9.49
N SER A 207 5.78 0.46 -10.63
CA SER A 207 5.09 0.76 -11.88
C SER A 207 4.29 -0.44 -12.40
N PRO A 208 3.21 -0.22 -13.19
CA PRO A 208 2.49 -1.31 -13.87
C PRO A 208 3.38 -2.14 -14.80
N GLU A 209 4.42 -1.53 -15.37
CA GLU A 209 5.41 -2.22 -16.20
C GLU A 209 6.31 -3.13 -15.35
N THR A 210 6.81 -2.62 -14.23
CA THR A 210 7.55 -3.43 -13.24
C THR A 210 6.70 -4.59 -12.75
N TYR A 211 5.43 -4.35 -12.40
CA TYR A 211 4.52 -5.43 -12.01
C TYR A 211 4.40 -6.48 -13.13
N ARG A 212 4.08 -6.05 -14.36
CA ARG A 212 3.84 -6.95 -15.50
C ARG A 212 5.09 -7.75 -15.89
N ASN A 213 6.26 -7.12 -15.93
CA ASN A 213 7.48 -7.75 -16.44
C ASN A 213 8.24 -8.53 -15.38
N LEU A 214 8.20 -8.07 -14.12
CA LEU A 214 8.96 -8.66 -13.03
C LEU A 214 8.09 -9.51 -12.11
N VAL A 215 6.97 -9.00 -11.60
CA VAL A 215 6.19 -9.66 -10.51
C VAL A 215 5.19 -10.68 -11.04
N LEU A 216 4.42 -10.32 -12.08
CA LEU A 216 3.34 -11.15 -12.64
C LEU A 216 3.79 -12.58 -13.02
N PRO A 217 4.96 -12.81 -13.65
CA PRO A 217 5.40 -14.17 -13.97
C PRO A 217 5.52 -15.07 -12.74
N HIS A 218 5.93 -14.52 -11.59
CA HIS A 218 6.03 -15.28 -10.33
C HIS A 218 4.66 -15.54 -9.71
N HIS A 219 3.72 -14.59 -9.80
CA HIS A 219 2.33 -14.83 -9.42
C HIS A 219 1.68 -15.91 -10.28
N GLN A 220 1.87 -15.87 -11.60
CA GLN A 220 1.36 -16.89 -12.53
C GLN A 220 1.90 -18.27 -12.18
N TRP A 221 3.21 -18.37 -11.95
CA TRP A 221 3.81 -19.62 -11.50
C TRP A 221 3.21 -20.07 -10.16
N LEU A 222 3.08 -19.17 -9.18
CA LEU A 222 2.58 -19.50 -7.86
C LEU A 222 1.14 -20.03 -7.93
N PHE A 223 0.21 -19.31 -8.58
CA PHE A 223 -1.18 -19.76 -8.68
C PHE A 223 -1.34 -21.04 -9.51
N ALA A 224 -0.46 -21.29 -10.50
CA ALA A 224 -0.44 -22.56 -11.21
C ALA A 224 0.03 -23.75 -10.35
N ASN A 225 0.74 -23.49 -9.24
CA ASN A 225 1.25 -24.50 -8.31
C ASN A 225 0.49 -24.53 -6.98
N ILE A 226 -0.62 -23.80 -6.85
CA ILE A 226 -1.54 -23.91 -5.71
C ILE A 226 -2.68 -24.87 -6.12
N PRO A 227 -2.99 -25.93 -5.34
CA PRO A 227 -3.92 -26.98 -5.76
C PRO A 227 -5.40 -26.60 -5.65
N VAL A 228 -5.70 -25.39 -5.18
CA VAL A 228 -7.05 -24.84 -4.98
C VAL A 228 -7.15 -23.46 -5.60
N PRO A 229 -8.36 -22.93 -5.87
CA PRO A 229 -8.51 -21.56 -6.31
C PRO A 229 -7.84 -20.57 -5.35
N GLY A 230 -7.13 -19.62 -5.92
CA GLY A 230 -6.42 -18.59 -5.17
C GLY A 230 -7.09 -17.22 -5.23
N ILE A 231 -6.82 -16.40 -4.24
CA ILE A 231 -7.14 -14.96 -4.21
C ILE A 231 -5.83 -14.19 -4.21
N LEU A 232 -5.72 -13.15 -5.02
CA LEU A 232 -4.58 -12.22 -4.97
C LEU A 232 -5.03 -10.94 -4.26
N HIS A 233 -4.32 -10.55 -3.21
CA HIS A 233 -4.50 -9.29 -2.52
C HIS A 233 -3.27 -8.39 -2.70
N ILE A 234 -3.50 -7.18 -3.17
CA ILE A 234 -2.51 -6.10 -3.25
C ILE A 234 -3.21 -4.82 -2.78
N CYS A 235 -2.67 -4.18 -1.74
CA CYS A 235 -3.25 -2.94 -1.18
C CYS A 235 -2.96 -1.71 -2.06
N GLY A 236 -3.60 -0.58 -1.75
CA GLY A 236 -3.32 0.69 -2.40
C GLY A 236 -3.93 0.82 -3.80
N HIS A 237 -3.40 1.75 -4.61
CA HIS A 237 -3.91 2.04 -5.95
C HIS A 237 -3.47 0.99 -6.96
N VAL A 238 -4.38 0.09 -7.33
CA VAL A 238 -4.08 -0.95 -8.33
C VAL A 238 -4.74 -0.71 -9.69
N ASP A 239 -5.44 0.42 -9.90
CA ASP A 239 -6.22 0.71 -11.11
C ASP A 239 -5.46 0.52 -12.42
N ARG A 240 -4.15 0.80 -12.41
CA ARG A 240 -3.27 0.71 -13.58
C ARG A 240 -2.69 -0.69 -13.83
N GLN A 241 -2.67 -1.54 -12.80
CA GLN A 241 -2.11 -2.89 -12.87
C GLN A 241 -3.15 -4.00 -12.69
N ILE A 242 -4.39 -3.66 -12.36
CA ILE A 242 -5.45 -4.62 -12.06
C ILE A 242 -5.76 -5.57 -13.23
N GLU A 243 -5.56 -5.09 -14.46
CA GLU A 243 -5.63 -5.93 -15.65
C GLU A 243 -4.57 -7.04 -15.63
N ALA A 244 -3.31 -6.69 -15.34
CA ALA A 244 -2.22 -7.65 -15.18
C ALA A 244 -2.44 -8.55 -13.95
N MET A 245 -3.01 -8.03 -12.86
CA MET A 245 -3.39 -8.84 -11.71
C MET A 245 -4.42 -9.90 -12.08
N ALA A 246 -5.39 -9.60 -12.95
CA ALA A 246 -6.35 -10.59 -13.44
C ALA A 246 -5.71 -11.69 -14.30
N GLU A 247 -4.54 -11.43 -14.88
CA GLU A 247 -3.74 -12.39 -15.66
C GLU A 247 -2.87 -13.29 -14.77
N SER A 248 -2.87 -13.09 -13.46
CA SER A 248 -2.07 -13.88 -12.49
C SER A 248 -2.51 -15.33 -12.33
N GLY A 249 -3.73 -15.68 -12.75
CA GLY A 249 -4.33 -16.99 -12.46
C GLY A 249 -5.12 -17.04 -11.15
N ALA A 250 -5.20 -15.94 -10.40
CA ALA A 250 -6.10 -15.83 -9.25
C ALA A 250 -7.58 -15.90 -9.68
N ALA A 251 -8.40 -16.62 -8.92
CA ALA A 251 -9.85 -16.68 -9.12
C ALA A 251 -10.59 -15.44 -8.56
N GLY A 252 -9.95 -14.72 -7.65
CA GLY A 252 -10.45 -13.44 -7.16
C GLY A 252 -9.34 -12.44 -6.89
N LEU A 253 -9.65 -11.16 -7.07
CA LEU A 253 -8.78 -10.04 -6.71
C LEU A 253 -9.37 -9.29 -5.53
N SER A 254 -8.64 -9.27 -4.42
CA SER A 254 -8.97 -8.45 -3.27
C SER A 254 -8.34 -7.07 -3.44
N ILE A 255 -9.18 -6.04 -3.51
CA ILE A 255 -8.79 -4.68 -3.83
C ILE A 255 -9.08 -3.72 -2.68
N ASP A 256 -8.21 -2.72 -2.54
CA ASP A 256 -8.34 -1.65 -1.56
C ASP A 256 -9.52 -0.72 -1.88
N ALA A 257 -10.00 0.01 -0.87
CA ALA A 257 -11.02 1.03 -0.99
C ALA A 257 -10.63 2.21 -1.88
N VAL A 258 -9.32 2.45 -2.04
CA VAL A 258 -8.83 3.52 -2.93
C VAL A 258 -8.90 3.14 -4.41
N THR A 259 -9.05 1.85 -4.73
CA THR A 259 -9.20 1.37 -6.11
C THR A 259 -10.60 1.71 -6.63
N ASN A 260 -10.67 2.26 -7.84
CA ASN A 260 -11.93 2.56 -8.51
C ASN A 260 -12.60 1.27 -9.00
N LEU A 261 -13.64 0.84 -8.31
CA LEU A 261 -14.33 -0.42 -8.57
C LEU A 261 -14.96 -0.48 -9.98
N ALA A 262 -15.50 0.63 -10.49
CA ALA A 262 -16.06 0.67 -11.85
C ALA A 262 -14.99 0.39 -12.93
N THR A 263 -13.84 1.06 -12.81
CA THR A 263 -12.68 0.89 -13.69
C THR A 263 -12.12 -0.52 -13.57
N ALA A 264 -11.97 -1.02 -12.33
CA ALA A 264 -11.55 -2.38 -12.05
C ALA A 264 -12.43 -3.41 -12.78
N ARG A 265 -13.77 -3.29 -12.67
CA ARG A 265 -14.72 -4.20 -13.32
C ARG A 265 -14.59 -4.20 -14.83
N LEU A 266 -14.40 -3.04 -15.45
CA LEU A 266 -14.20 -2.95 -16.90
C LEU A 266 -12.90 -3.63 -17.34
N LYS A 267 -11.80 -3.38 -16.62
CA LYS A 267 -10.46 -3.91 -16.97
C LYS A 267 -10.31 -5.41 -16.75
N VAL A 268 -11.04 -5.99 -15.82
CA VAL A 268 -10.96 -7.43 -15.51
C VAL A 268 -12.02 -8.27 -16.25
N ALA A 269 -12.93 -7.64 -16.99
CA ALA A 269 -13.97 -8.36 -17.72
C ALA A 269 -13.37 -9.34 -18.74
N GLY A 270 -13.81 -10.60 -18.71
CA GLY A 270 -13.31 -11.65 -19.60
C GLY A 270 -11.89 -12.14 -19.28
N LYS A 271 -11.33 -11.78 -18.13
CA LYS A 271 -9.99 -12.19 -17.69
C LYS A 271 -10.05 -13.14 -16.50
N GLY A 272 -8.93 -13.79 -16.21
CA GLY A 272 -8.79 -14.75 -15.12
C GLY A 272 -9.06 -16.19 -15.55
N PRO A 273 -9.04 -17.13 -14.59
CA PRO A 273 -9.30 -18.54 -14.87
C PRO A 273 -10.71 -18.75 -15.43
N LYS A 274 -10.80 -19.36 -16.61
CA LYS A 274 -12.08 -19.59 -17.33
C LYS A 274 -12.80 -18.26 -17.66
N ASP A 275 -12.04 -17.25 -18.08
CA ASP A 275 -12.51 -15.93 -18.52
C ASP A 275 -13.32 -15.15 -17.45
N HIS A 276 -13.09 -15.48 -16.18
CA HIS A 276 -13.74 -14.83 -15.04
C HIS A 276 -12.79 -14.63 -13.85
N VAL A 277 -12.84 -13.45 -13.26
CA VAL A 277 -12.21 -13.14 -11.97
C VAL A 277 -13.16 -12.32 -11.11
N THR A 278 -13.28 -12.70 -9.85
CA THR A 278 -14.18 -12.02 -8.92
C THR A 278 -13.46 -10.90 -8.16
N LEU A 279 -14.00 -9.68 -8.23
CA LEU A 279 -13.54 -8.59 -7.36
C LEU A 279 -14.10 -8.74 -5.94
N ILE A 280 -13.21 -8.57 -4.96
CA ILE A 280 -13.46 -8.74 -3.53
C ILE A 280 -13.08 -7.43 -2.81
N GLY A 281 -13.99 -6.88 -2.01
CA GLY A 281 -13.76 -5.61 -1.31
C GLY A 281 -15.02 -4.76 -1.25
N ASN A 282 -14.92 -3.44 -1.31
CA ASN A 282 -13.72 -2.65 -1.02
C ASN A 282 -14.03 -1.64 0.10
N VAL A 283 -14.79 -2.06 1.12
CA VAL A 283 -15.22 -1.16 2.20
C VAL A 283 -13.99 -0.65 2.98
N PRO A 284 -13.82 0.68 3.18
CA PRO A 284 -12.65 1.22 3.86
C PRO A 284 -12.51 0.68 5.29
N PRO A 285 -11.43 -0.05 5.63
CA PRO A 285 -11.26 -0.62 6.96
C PRO A 285 -11.18 0.46 8.06
N THR A 286 -10.50 1.56 7.78
CA THR A 286 -10.20 2.57 8.82
C THR A 286 -11.25 3.67 8.86
N ALA A 287 -11.41 4.40 7.76
CA ALA A 287 -12.34 5.53 7.70
C ALA A 287 -13.83 5.11 7.85
N VAL A 288 -14.15 3.84 7.65
CA VAL A 288 -15.53 3.33 7.75
C VAL A 288 -15.68 2.29 8.86
N LEU A 289 -14.93 1.18 8.88
CA LEU A 289 -15.16 0.15 9.89
C LEU A 289 -14.65 0.56 11.28
N LEU A 290 -13.44 1.11 11.39
CA LEU A 290 -12.88 1.56 12.67
C LEU A 290 -13.56 2.85 13.16
N GLN A 291 -13.61 3.89 12.31
CA GLN A 291 -13.97 5.25 12.71
C GLN A 291 -15.40 5.66 12.32
N GLY A 292 -16.08 4.88 11.48
CA GLY A 292 -17.38 5.25 10.94
C GLY A 292 -18.55 4.98 11.89
N THR A 293 -19.67 5.66 11.61
CA THR A 293 -20.97 5.40 12.25
C THR A 293 -21.71 4.26 11.54
N PRO A 294 -22.76 3.68 12.15
CA PRO A 294 -23.60 2.69 11.49
C PRO A 294 -24.14 3.14 10.12
N GLU A 295 -24.52 4.42 9.99
CA GLU A 295 -25.02 5.01 8.75
C GLU A 295 -23.93 5.04 7.68
N ARG A 296 -22.72 5.49 8.04
CA ARG A 296 -21.57 5.53 7.12
C ARG A 296 -21.18 4.13 6.64
N ILE A 297 -21.24 3.14 7.52
CA ILE A 297 -21.01 1.73 7.17
C ILE A 297 -22.07 1.24 6.18
N ARG A 298 -23.36 1.50 6.44
CA ARG A 298 -24.44 1.11 5.53
C ARG A 298 -24.31 1.78 4.16
N GLN A 299 -23.93 3.06 4.11
CA GLN A 299 -23.68 3.79 2.87
C GLN A 299 -22.53 3.18 2.06
N ALA A 300 -21.38 2.89 2.71
CA ALA A 300 -20.25 2.27 2.03
C ALA A 300 -20.59 0.86 1.49
N VAL A 301 -21.36 0.08 2.25
CA VAL A 301 -21.86 -1.22 1.80
C VAL A 301 -22.81 -1.08 0.61
N GLN A 302 -23.75 -0.14 0.68
CA GLN A 302 -24.69 0.15 -0.41
C GLN A 302 -23.94 0.54 -1.69
N GLN A 303 -22.93 1.39 -1.56
CA GLN A 303 -22.09 1.83 -2.67
C GLN A 303 -21.37 0.64 -3.32
N ALA A 304 -20.62 -0.16 -2.55
CA ALA A 304 -19.88 -1.30 -3.09
C ALA A 304 -20.79 -2.32 -3.80
N LEU A 305 -21.96 -2.60 -3.22
CA LEU A 305 -22.96 -3.49 -3.83
C LEU A 305 -23.58 -2.91 -5.12
N GLY A 306 -23.89 -1.60 -5.11
CA GLY A 306 -24.44 -0.88 -6.26
C GLY A 306 -23.46 -0.79 -7.42
N GLU A 307 -22.17 -0.60 -7.13
CA GLU A 307 -21.09 -0.57 -8.12
C GLU A 307 -20.72 -1.96 -8.66
N GLY A 308 -21.25 -3.03 -8.07
CA GLY A 308 -21.18 -4.36 -8.65
C GLY A 308 -20.14 -5.29 -8.05
N ILE A 309 -19.70 -5.07 -6.80
CA ILE A 309 -18.73 -5.97 -6.16
C ILE A 309 -19.27 -7.42 -6.12
N GLY A 310 -18.39 -8.39 -6.38
CA GLY A 310 -18.76 -9.81 -6.42
C GLY A 310 -18.80 -10.44 -5.03
N ILE A 311 -17.84 -10.08 -4.17
CA ILE A 311 -17.78 -10.47 -2.76
C ILE A 311 -17.57 -9.20 -1.93
N LEU A 312 -18.52 -8.91 -1.05
CA LEU A 312 -18.43 -7.75 -0.17
C LEU A 312 -17.42 -8.07 0.94
N ALA A 313 -16.37 -7.25 1.06
CA ALA A 313 -15.34 -7.39 2.08
C ALA A 313 -14.75 -6.02 2.46
N PRO A 314 -14.05 -5.93 3.60
CA PRO A 314 -13.10 -4.84 3.82
C PRO A 314 -12.06 -4.80 2.70
N GLY A 315 -11.57 -3.61 2.34
CA GLY A 315 -10.54 -3.45 1.31
C GLY A 315 -9.13 -3.89 1.72
N CYS A 316 -8.88 -4.06 3.03
CA CYS A 316 -7.64 -4.56 3.61
C CYS A 316 -7.93 -5.20 4.98
N GLY A 317 -6.91 -5.54 5.76
CA GLY A 317 -7.05 -6.07 7.12
C GLY A 317 -7.91 -5.17 8.01
N ILE A 318 -8.78 -5.78 8.82
CA ILE A 318 -9.61 -5.06 9.80
C ILE A 318 -8.70 -4.55 10.92
N PRO A 319 -8.71 -3.24 11.24
CA PRO A 319 -7.91 -2.70 12.34
C PRO A 319 -8.25 -3.36 13.67
N VAL A 320 -7.23 -3.63 14.49
CA VAL A 320 -7.42 -4.37 15.76
C VAL A 320 -8.44 -3.67 16.68
N GLN A 321 -8.52 -2.34 16.63
CA GLN A 321 -9.41 -1.56 17.49
C GLN A 321 -10.84 -1.43 16.95
N THR A 322 -11.19 -2.06 15.81
CA THR A 322 -12.52 -1.91 15.21
C THR A 322 -13.63 -2.38 16.18
N PRO A 323 -14.64 -1.54 16.49
CA PRO A 323 -15.68 -1.88 17.44
C PRO A 323 -16.52 -3.09 16.99
N ALA A 324 -16.91 -3.93 17.96
CA ALA A 324 -17.84 -5.04 17.75
C ALA A 324 -19.15 -4.61 17.06
N SER A 325 -19.71 -3.47 17.45
CA SER A 325 -20.93 -2.92 16.86
C SER A 325 -20.77 -2.67 15.36
N ASN A 326 -19.64 -2.12 14.95
CA ASN A 326 -19.37 -1.76 13.56
C ASN A 326 -19.22 -3.01 12.68
N LEU A 327 -18.56 -4.05 13.18
CA LEU A 327 -18.49 -5.34 12.49
C LEU A 327 -19.87 -5.98 12.32
N ARG A 328 -20.71 -5.96 13.36
CA ARG A 328 -22.08 -6.45 13.29
C ARG A 328 -22.91 -5.65 12.29
N THR A 329 -22.78 -4.32 12.29
CA THR A 329 -23.46 -3.46 11.31
C THR A 329 -23.02 -3.75 9.89
N PHE A 330 -21.71 -3.93 9.63
CA PHE A 330 -21.19 -4.28 8.31
C PHE A 330 -21.80 -5.60 7.81
N VAL A 331 -21.79 -6.64 8.63
CA VAL A 331 -22.37 -7.95 8.28
C VAL A 331 -23.87 -7.86 8.05
N GLN A 332 -24.61 -7.19 8.94
CA GLN A 332 -26.05 -7.02 8.81
C GLN A 332 -26.41 -6.23 7.55
N ALA A 333 -25.76 -5.10 7.31
CA ALA A 333 -25.96 -4.25 6.14
C ALA A 333 -25.68 -5.03 4.84
N GLY A 334 -24.58 -5.78 4.77
CA GLY A 334 -24.24 -6.57 3.60
C GLY A 334 -25.27 -7.66 3.29
N ARG A 335 -25.88 -8.26 4.32
CA ARG A 335 -26.95 -9.25 4.15
C ARG A 335 -28.24 -8.61 3.65
N GLU A 336 -28.69 -7.54 4.30
CA GLU A 336 -29.95 -6.86 3.99
C GLU A 336 -29.90 -6.19 2.60
N LEU A 337 -28.89 -5.35 2.37
CA LEU A 337 -28.72 -4.60 1.13
C LEU A 337 -28.32 -5.53 -0.03
N GLY A 338 -27.58 -6.60 0.24
CA GLY A 338 -27.21 -7.59 -0.76
C GLY A 338 -28.42 -8.32 -1.36
N ILE A 339 -29.45 -8.60 -0.56
CA ILE A 339 -30.71 -9.18 -1.03
C ILE A 339 -31.46 -8.19 -1.94
N MET A 340 -31.49 -6.92 -1.56
CA MET A 340 -32.11 -5.86 -2.36
C MET A 340 -31.40 -5.72 -3.71
N ALA A 341 -30.07 -5.59 -3.70
CA ALA A 341 -29.27 -5.48 -4.91
C ALA A 341 -29.42 -6.70 -5.84
N ALA A 342 -29.54 -7.92 -5.29
CA ALA A 342 -29.79 -9.12 -6.08
C ALA A 342 -31.17 -9.10 -6.75
N ARG A 343 -32.21 -8.62 -6.06
CA ARG A 343 -33.56 -8.45 -6.63
C ARG A 343 -33.58 -7.41 -7.74
N ASP A 344 -32.91 -6.28 -7.55
CA ASP A 344 -32.85 -5.20 -8.54
C ASP A 344 -32.17 -5.66 -9.84
N ARG A 345 -31.07 -6.43 -9.73
CA ARG A 345 -30.40 -7.03 -10.89
C ARG A 345 -31.29 -8.02 -11.65
N LEU A 346 -32.04 -8.86 -10.93
CA LEU A 346 -33.00 -9.80 -11.54
C LEU A 346 -34.11 -9.03 -12.28
N ALA A 347 -34.66 -7.98 -11.66
CA ALA A 347 -35.68 -7.13 -12.28
C ALA A 347 -35.16 -6.43 -13.55
N ALA A 348 -33.93 -5.89 -13.51
CA ALA A 348 -33.29 -5.27 -14.67
C ALA A 348 -32.99 -6.26 -15.80
N SER A 349 -32.63 -7.51 -15.48
CA SER A 349 -32.41 -8.56 -16.48
C SER A 349 -33.71 -9.05 -17.15
N ALA A 350 -34.84 -8.96 -16.44
CA ALA A 350 -36.15 -9.35 -16.94
C ALA A 350 -36.81 -8.27 -17.83
N SER A 351 -36.39 -7.01 -17.70
CA SER A 351 -36.89 -5.87 -18.50
C SER A 351 -36.08 -5.58 -19.77
N MET A 352 -34.93 -6.26 -19.96
CA MET A 352 -34.14 -6.19 -21.20
C MET A 352 -34.79 -7.06 -22.31
N PRO A 353 -35.04 -6.52 -23.51
CA PRO A 353 -35.62 -7.31 -24.60
C PRO A 353 -34.68 -8.47 -24.98
N ARG A 354 -35.21 -9.70 -24.96
CA ARG A 354 -34.50 -10.90 -25.42
C ARG A 354 -34.08 -10.71 -26.88
N ALA A 355 -32.79 -10.63 -27.15
CA ALA A 355 -32.27 -10.78 -28.51
C ALA A 355 -32.63 -12.20 -29.00
N LEU A 356 -33.34 -12.28 -30.13
CA LEU A 356 -33.69 -13.51 -30.80
C LEU A 356 -32.43 -14.22 -31.32
N PRO A 357 -32.36 -15.57 -31.29
CA PRO A 357 -31.25 -16.30 -31.86
C PRO A 357 -31.41 -16.46 -33.38
N ASN A 358 -30.27 -16.38 -34.08
CA ASN A 358 -29.98 -16.72 -35.49
C ASN A 358 -30.15 -15.62 -36.55
N ALA A 359 -29.02 -15.11 -37.05
CA ALA A 359 -28.54 -15.44 -38.39
C ALA A 359 -27.11 -14.88 -38.55
N VAL A 360 -26.12 -15.77 -38.63
CA VAL A 360 -24.81 -15.42 -39.20
C VAL A 360 -25.00 -15.42 -40.72
N SER A 361 -25.10 -14.25 -41.33
CA SER A 361 -24.80 -14.07 -42.74
C SER A 361 -23.82 -12.92 -42.90
N ALA A 362 -22.77 -13.19 -43.67
CA ALA A 362 -21.74 -12.23 -44.03
C ALA A 362 -22.36 -11.08 -44.84
N GLY A 363 -22.06 -9.84 -44.44
CA GLY A 363 -22.49 -8.63 -45.13
C GLY A 363 -21.57 -7.47 -44.76
N THR A 364 -20.84 -6.98 -45.75
CA THR A 364 -19.90 -5.87 -45.72
C THR A 364 -20.56 -4.49 -45.50
N ALA A 365 -19.76 -3.59 -44.90
CA ALA A 365 -19.82 -2.12 -44.96
C ALA A 365 -20.94 -1.40 -44.18
N ALA A 366 -20.56 -0.50 -43.27
CA ALA A 366 -20.46 0.95 -43.54
C ALA A 366 -20.39 1.74 -42.22
N ALA A 367 -19.52 2.76 -42.22
CA ALA A 367 -19.37 3.72 -41.15
C ALA A 367 -20.66 4.51 -40.89
N GLY A 368 -20.95 4.76 -39.60
CA GLY A 368 -22.01 5.66 -39.17
C GLY A 368 -21.70 6.23 -37.79
N HIS A 369 -21.32 7.50 -37.74
CA HIS A 369 -21.14 8.28 -36.52
C HIS A 369 -22.44 8.32 -35.70
N LEU A 370 -22.34 8.02 -34.40
CA LEU A 370 -23.30 8.47 -33.38
C LEU A 370 -22.53 9.20 -32.29
N SER A 371 -22.74 10.52 -32.30
CA SER A 371 -22.31 11.49 -31.30
C SER A 371 -23.03 11.20 -29.97
N ALA A 372 -22.26 11.02 -28.89
CA ALA A 372 -22.76 11.02 -27.53
C ALA A 372 -21.89 11.93 -26.67
N THR A 373 -22.40 13.13 -26.42
CA THR A 373 -21.88 14.07 -25.43
C THR A 373 -22.09 13.49 -24.03
N VAL A 374 -21.03 12.96 -23.43
CA VAL A 374 -20.97 12.67 -21.99
C VAL A 374 -19.75 13.39 -21.43
N THR A 375 -20.01 14.51 -20.76
CA THR A 375 -19.03 15.24 -19.96
C THR A 375 -18.95 14.57 -18.59
N VAL A 376 -17.95 13.72 -18.34
CA VAL A 376 -17.56 13.28 -16.99
C VAL A 376 -16.03 13.28 -16.84
N PHE A 377 -15.64 14.19 -15.97
CA PHE A 377 -14.41 14.52 -15.23
C PHE A 377 -13.18 13.60 -15.20
N ARG A 378 -12.04 14.31 -15.19
CA ARG A 378 -10.64 13.89 -15.04
C ARG A 378 -10.31 13.30 -13.65
N ARG A 379 -9.50 12.23 -13.64
CA ARG A 379 -8.32 11.91 -12.78
C ARG A 379 -7.87 10.45 -12.97
N TYR A 380 -8.70 9.57 -13.54
CA TYR A 380 -8.43 8.12 -13.65
C TYR A 380 -8.49 7.46 -15.03
N ASP A 381 -8.71 8.20 -16.12
CA ASP A 381 -8.50 7.68 -17.49
C ASP A 381 -7.62 8.65 -18.27
N VAL A 382 -6.41 8.21 -18.61
CA VAL A 382 -5.68 8.79 -19.74
C VAL A 382 -5.81 7.76 -20.86
N GLU A 383 -6.67 8.05 -21.83
CA GLU A 383 -6.45 7.55 -23.18
C GLU A 383 -5.05 8.01 -23.59
N LEU A 384 -4.12 7.06 -23.71
CA LEU A 384 -2.88 7.26 -24.45
C LEU A 384 -3.22 7.36 -25.95
N ALA A 385 -3.96 8.40 -26.31
CA ALA A 385 -3.84 9.04 -27.61
C ALA A 385 -2.74 10.11 -27.52
N ARG A 386 -1.56 9.70 -27.06
CA ARG A 386 -0.32 10.30 -27.50
C ARG A 386 0.46 9.20 -28.17
N ASP A 387 0.58 9.38 -29.49
CA ASP A 387 1.48 8.64 -30.37
C ASP A 387 2.71 8.21 -29.55
N ARG A 388 3.04 6.92 -29.48
CA ARG A 388 4.24 6.40 -28.75
C ARG A 388 5.55 7.06 -29.19
N ARG A 389 5.47 7.88 -30.23
CA ARG A 389 6.54 8.75 -30.70
C ARG A 389 6.67 10.03 -29.88
N GLU A 390 5.67 10.54 -29.17
CA GLU A 390 5.77 11.81 -28.43
C GLU A 390 6.44 11.69 -27.06
N SER A 391 6.21 10.63 -26.28
CA SER A 391 6.88 10.46 -24.96
C SER A 391 8.36 10.13 -25.07
N VAL A 392 8.82 9.63 -26.23
CA VAL A 392 10.25 9.51 -26.59
C VAL A 392 10.75 10.72 -27.42
N ARG A 393 9.85 11.59 -27.91
CA ARG A 393 10.23 12.82 -28.65
C ARG A 393 10.22 14.10 -27.82
N ILE A 394 9.91 14.07 -26.52
CA ILE A 394 10.20 15.23 -25.66
C ILE A 394 11.72 15.50 -25.61
N PHE A 395 12.57 14.52 -25.94
CA PHE A 395 14.02 14.72 -26.11
C PHE A 395 14.64 14.13 -27.38
N ALA A 396 13.84 13.82 -28.40
CA ALA A 396 14.35 13.43 -29.72
C ALA A 396 13.77 14.35 -30.81
N HIS A 397 14.52 15.42 -31.11
CA HIS A 397 14.31 16.38 -32.21
C HIS A 397 13.25 17.49 -32.01
N SER A 398 13.08 17.99 -30.79
CA SER A 398 12.96 19.45 -30.67
C SER A 398 14.38 19.97 -30.47
N PRO A 399 14.91 20.89 -31.30
CA PRO A 399 16.06 21.65 -30.89
C PRO A 399 15.57 22.52 -29.72
N LEU A 400 15.59 21.96 -28.50
CA LEU A 400 15.70 22.77 -27.30
C LEU A 400 16.91 23.62 -27.59
N ALA A 401 16.66 24.90 -27.89
CA ALA A 401 17.70 25.86 -28.17
C ALA A 401 18.73 25.69 -27.06
N VAL A 402 19.94 25.26 -27.43
CA VAL A 402 21.08 25.25 -26.52
C VAL A 402 21.05 26.63 -25.89
N PRO A 403 20.87 26.74 -24.56
CA PRO A 403 20.87 28.05 -23.92
C PRO A 403 22.15 28.75 -24.38
N GLN A 404 22.05 29.96 -24.95
CA GLN A 404 23.23 30.74 -25.32
C GLN A 404 24.11 31.07 -24.10
N ASP A 405 23.59 30.80 -22.90
CA ASP A 405 24.25 30.90 -21.60
C ASP A 405 24.63 29.51 -21.07
N GLU A 406 25.93 29.23 -21.05
CA GLU A 406 26.55 28.00 -20.55
C GLU A 406 26.08 27.64 -19.13
N SER A 407 25.81 28.63 -18.29
CA SER A 407 25.32 28.48 -16.92
C SER A 407 23.98 27.75 -16.86
N ARG A 408 23.04 28.15 -17.73
CA ARG A 408 21.69 27.56 -17.77
C ARG A 408 21.73 26.14 -18.32
N ALA A 409 22.62 25.85 -19.26
CA ALA A 409 22.81 24.50 -19.79
C ALA A 409 23.38 23.56 -18.72
N LEU A 410 24.34 24.01 -17.90
CA LEU A 410 24.89 23.21 -16.81
C LEU A 410 23.84 22.92 -15.72
N LEU A 411 23.05 23.93 -15.32
CA LEU A 411 21.97 23.74 -14.35
C LEU A 411 20.91 22.76 -14.87
N ALA A 412 20.52 22.86 -16.14
CA ALA A 412 19.58 21.91 -16.75
C ALA A 412 20.09 20.47 -16.71
N ARG A 413 21.40 20.25 -16.94
CA ARG A 413 22.00 18.92 -16.83
C ARG A 413 22.01 18.38 -15.40
N VAL A 414 22.18 19.25 -14.40
CA VAL A 414 22.04 18.85 -12.99
C VAL A 414 20.61 18.43 -12.70
N VAL A 415 19.62 19.18 -13.18
CA VAL A 415 18.19 18.83 -13.07
C VAL A 415 17.91 17.46 -13.71
N GLU A 416 18.32 17.26 -14.95
CA GLU A 416 18.13 16.00 -15.69
C GLU A 416 18.75 14.81 -14.97
N ALA A 417 19.97 14.97 -14.44
CA ALA A 417 20.66 13.90 -13.72
C ALA A 417 19.98 13.53 -12.40
N VAL A 418 19.43 14.53 -11.67
CA VAL A 418 18.64 14.26 -10.45
C VAL A 418 17.35 13.53 -10.79
N VAL A 419 16.63 13.99 -11.82
CA VAL A 419 15.39 13.37 -12.29
C VAL A 419 15.64 11.92 -12.75
N ALA A 420 16.76 11.68 -13.43
CA ALA A 420 17.19 10.33 -13.82
C ALA A 420 17.62 9.44 -12.63
N GLY A 421 17.85 10.02 -11.44
CA GLY A 421 18.25 9.28 -10.24
C GLY A 421 19.67 8.73 -10.28
N SER A 422 20.55 9.29 -11.12
CA SER A 422 21.92 8.80 -11.29
C SER A 422 22.92 9.63 -10.47
N ALA A 423 23.38 9.06 -9.35
CA ALA A 423 24.38 9.72 -8.49
C ALA A 423 25.69 10.04 -9.24
N GLU A 424 26.11 9.19 -10.19
CA GLU A 424 27.31 9.42 -11.02
C GLU A 424 27.11 10.59 -11.99
N GLU A 425 25.95 10.66 -12.66
CA GLU A 425 25.63 11.78 -13.55
C GLU A 425 25.49 13.08 -12.78
N VAL A 426 24.83 13.07 -11.62
CA VAL A 426 24.72 14.25 -10.76
C VAL A 426 26.09 14.72 -10.34
N SER A 427 26.97 13.81 -9.90
CA SER A 427 28.32 14.18 -9.47
C SER A 427 29.09 14.88 -10.59
N ARG A 428 29.09 14.31 -11.80
CA ARG A 428 29.75 14.90 -12.99
C ARG A 428 29.13 16.23 -13.40
N ALA A 429 27.80 16.37 -13.33
CA ALA A 429 27.10 17.59 -13.71
C ALA A 429 27.36 18.71 -12.69
N VAL A 430 27.34 18.39 -11.39
CA VAL A 430 27.61 19.34 -10.30
C VAL A 430 29.05 19.82 -10.33
N GLU A 431 30.03 18.95 -10.50
CA GLU A 431 31.45 19.36 -10.61
C GLU A 431 31.68 20.37 -11.74
N ARG A 432 31.04 20.16 -12.89
CA ARG A 432 31.09 21.11 -14.02
C ARG A 432 30.34 22.41 -13.71
N ALA A 433 29.18 22.34 -13.07
CA ALA A 433 28.45 23.55 -12.69
C ALA A 433 29.26 24.40 -11.69
N LEU A 434 29.90 23.76 -10.71
CA LEU A 434 30.73 24.41 -9.68
C LEU A 434 32.01 25.06 -10.22
N SER A 435 32.45 24.74 -11.45
CA SER A 435 33.62 25.42 -12.02
C SER A 435 33.32 26.86 -12.44
N ILE A 436 32.04 27.22 -12.62
CA ILE A 436 31.64 28.57 -13.03
C ILE A 436 30.50 29.19 -12.21
N LEU A 437 29.72 28.39 -11.47
CA LEU A 437 28.59 28.85 -10.67
C LEU A 437 28.84 28.73 -9.17
N PRO A 438 28.27 29.64 -8.35
CA PRO A 438 28.35 29.52 -6.91
C PRO A 438 27.58 28.28 -6.42
N PRO A 439 28.08 27.56 -5.39
CA PRO A 439 27.45 26.33 -4.91
C PRO A 439 25.97 26.47 -4.54
N LEU A 440 25.59 27.60 -3.93
CA LEU A 440 24.21 27.85 -3.54
C LEU A 440 23.26 27.91 -4.75
N GLU A 441 23.72 28.45 -5.88
CA GLU A 441 22.93 28.50 -7.11
C GLU A 441 22.77 27.11 -7.73
N VAL A 442 23.82 26.29 -7.72
CA VAL A 442 23.76 24.89 -8.18
C VAL A 442 22.78 24.07 -7.33
N ILE A 443 22.78 24.30 -6.01
CA ILE A 443 21.82 23.67 -5.09
C ILE A 443 20.40 24.09 -5.44
N GLU A 444 20.10 25.39 -5.49
CA GLU A 444 18.73 25.89 -5.59
C GLU A 444 18.13 25.72 -6.99
N LYS A 445 18.90 26.03 -8.04
CA LYS A 445 18.41 26.01 -9.44
C LYS A 445 18.72 24.70 -10.16
N GLY A 446 19.61 23.86 -9.62
CA GLY A 446 19.95 22.55 -10.16
C GLY A 446 19.33 21.42 -9.35
N LEU A 447 19.93 21.12 -8.18
CA LEU A 447 19.57 19.96 -7.38
C LEU A 447 18.11 20.01 -6.88
N VAL A 448 17.75 21.07 -6.16
CA VAL A 448 16.40 21.28 -5.62
C VAL A 448 15.36 21.36 -6.73
N ALA A 449 15.69 22.00 -7.86
CA ALA A 449 14.82 22.05 -9.03
C ALA A 449 14.56 20.65 -9.62
N GLY A 450 15.58 19.79 -9.72
CA GLY A 450 15.42 18.39 -10.16
C GLY A 450 14.55 17.58 -9.21
N MET A 451 14.67 17.80 -7.90
CA MET A 451 13.83 17.10 -6.92
C MET A 451 12.38 17.60 -6.93
N ASN A 452 12.15 18.90 -7.14
CA ASN A 452 10.80 19.44 -7.37
C ASN A 452 10.15 18.78 -8.59
N GLU A 453 10.90 18.64 -9.68
CA GLU A 453 10.39 17.99 -10.90
C GLU A 453 10.12 16.51 -10.68
N THR A 454 10.98 15.79 -9.96
CA THR A 454 10.73 14.41 -9.52
C THR A 454 9.43 14.32 -8.70
N GLY A 455 9.21 15.27 -7.79
CA GLY A 455 7.97 15.37 -7.01
C GLY A 455 6.72 15.64 -7.84
N ARG A 456 6.87 16.42 -8.93
CA ARG A 456 5.81 16.64 -9.92
C ARG A 456 5.50 15.36 -10.68
N LEU A 457 6.52 14.67 -11.19
CA LEU A 457 6.37 13.40 -11.92
C LEU A 457 5.74 12.30 -11.05
N TRP A 458 6.11 12.23 -9.77
CA TRP A 458 5.44 11.37 -8.78
C TRP A 458 3.98 11.78 -8.59
N SER A 459 3.71 13.08 -8.47
CA SER A 459 2.35 13.60 -8.30
C SER A 459 1.44 13.34 -9.50
N ASP A 460 2.01 13.31 -10.71
CA ASP A 460 1.31 13.01 -11.95
C ASP A 460 1.22 11.49 -12.21
N GLY A 461 1.85 10.68 -11.35
CA GLY A 461 1.91 9.23 -11.43
C GLY A 461 2.78 8.72 -12.58
N GLU A 462 3.69 9.53 -13.10
CA GLU A 462 4.70 9.08 -14.06
C GLU A 462 5.86 8.37 -13.33
N TYR A 463 6.22 8.86 -12.14
CA TYR A 463 7.22 8.23 -11.29
C TYR A 463 6.57 7.38 -10.21
N PHE A 464 7.29 6.33 -9.83
CA PHE A 464 6.96 5.46 -8.73
C PHE A 464 8.04 5.57 -7.65
N LEU A 465 7.89 4.82 -6.56
CA LEU A 465 8.67 5.02 -5.36
C LEU A 465 10.19 4.77 -5.58
N PRO A 466 10.62 3.76 -6.37
CA PRO A 466 12.03 3.58 -6.71
C PRO A 466 12.68 4.83 -7.31
N GLN A 467 12.00 5.53 -8.22
CA GLN A 467 12.54 6.72 -8.88
C GLN A 467 12.71 7.87 -7.87
N VAL A 468 11.79 8.02 -6.92
CA VAL A 468 11.88 9.03 -5.87
C VAL A 468 13.05 8.74 -4.93
N ILE A 469 13.28 7.47 -4.57
CA ILE A 469 14.43 7.05 -3.74
C ILE A 469 15.75 7.34 -4.48
N LEU A 470 15.86 6.92 -5.74
CA LEU A 470 17.06 7.16 -6.57
C LEU A 470 17.35 8.64 -6.77
N ALA A 471 16.34 9.46 -7.04
CA ALA A 471 16.48 10.91 -7.18
C ALA A 471 16.94 11.57 -5.86
N ALA A 472 16.43 11.12 -4.71
CA ALA A 472 16.86 11.61 -3.41
C ALA A 472 18.33 11.26 -3.14
N ASP A 473 18.77 10.03 -3.42
CA ASP A 473 20.16 9.61 -3.27
C ASP A 473 21.10 10.38 -4.21
N ALA A 474 20.69 10.57 -5.46
CA ALA A 474 21.44 11.33 -6.45
C ALA A 474 21.57 12.81 -6.03
N LEU A 475 20.48 13.42 -5.55
CA LEU A 475 20.52 14.76 -4.98
C LEU A 475 21.48 14.85 -3.78
N GLN A 476 21.45 13.88 -2.87
CA GLN A 476 22.34 13.86 -1.70
C GLN A 476 23.81 13.75 -2.10
N ALA A 477 24.13 13.00 -3.15
CA ALA A 477 25.48 12.96 -3.73
C ALA A 477 25.93 14.33 -4.23
N GLY A 478 25.07 15.04 -4.98
CA GLY A 478 25.33 16.40 -5.43
C GLY A 478 25.48 17.41 -4.29
N MET A 479 24.64 17.32 -3.26
CA MET A 479 24.69 18.20 -2.09
C MET A 479 26.04 18.12 -1.38
N ARG A 480 26.58 16.91 -1.17
CA ARG A 480 27.90 16.72 -0.53
C ARG A 480 29.03 17.41 -1.30
N LEU A 481 28.96 17.43 -2.64
CA LEU A 481 29.95 18.13 -3.47
C LEU A 481 29.84 19.64 -3.32
N CYS A 482 28.62 20.18 -3.33
CA CYS A 482 28.40 21.62 -3.11
C CYS A 482 28.85 22.06 -1.72
N GLU A 483 28.56 21.30 -0.67
CA GLU A 483 29.00 21.60 0.70
C GLU A 483 30.54 21.60 0.81
N LYS A 484 31.20 20.63 0.18
CA LYS A 484 32.67 20.57 0.12
C LYS A 484 33.23 21.80 -0.58
N ALA A 485 32.62 22.26 -1.68
CA ALA A 485 33.03 23.46 -2.40
C ALA A 485 32.81 24.75 -1.60
N MET A 486 31.81 24.79 -0.71
CA MET A 486 31.56 25.93 0.18
C MET A 486 32.57 26.04 1.33
N GLY A 487 33.28 24.96 1.67
CA GLY A 487 34.25 24.93 2.78
C GLY A 487 33.61 25.02 4.18
N ALA A 488 32.28 25.04 4.28
CA ALA A 488 31.52 25.04 5.51
C ALA A 488 30.14 24.40 5.29
N GLN A 489 29.55 23.82 6.35
CA GLN A 489 28.16 23.38 6.28
C GLN A 489 27.24 24.58 6.11
N ARG A 490 26.20 24.43 5.28
CA ARG A 490 25.15 25.43 5.09
C ARG A 490 24.53 25.78 6.45
N GLN A 491 24.32 27.07 6.71
CA GLN A 491 23.54 27.48 7.88
C GLN A 491 22.13 26.92 7.76
N ALA A 492 21.70 26.15 8.77
CA ALA A 492 20.39 25.52 8.76
C ALA A 492 19.29 26.60 8.80
N LYS A 493 18.31 26.48 7.90
CA LYS A 493 17.12 27.35 7.84
C LYS A 493 16.21 27.19 9.06
N GLY A 494 16.30 26.02 9.71
CA GLY A 494 15.52 25.64 10.86
C GLY A 494 15.87 24.22 11.29
N LEU A 495 15.30 23.84 12.42
CA LEU A 495 15.45 22.54 13.05
C LEU A 495 14.12 21.80 13.03
N VAL A 496 14.15 20.56 12.55
CA VAL A 496 13.02 19.64 12.50
C VAL A 496 13.35 18.40 13.31
N VAL A 497 12.40 17.93 14.11
CA VAL A 497 12.47 16.58 14.70
C VAL A 497 11.57 15.67 13.89
N SER A 498 12.08 14.51 13.45
CA SER A 498 11.31 13.53 12.67
C SER A 498 11.33 12.16 13.34
N HIS A 499 10.21 11.44 13.29
CA HIS A 499 10.08 10.10 13.85
C HIS A 499 9.03 9.27 13.12
N VAL A 500 9.13 7.95 13.25
CA VAL A 500 8.02 7.03 12.98
C VAL A 500 7.30 6.74 14.30
N ALA A 501 5.96 6.69 14.23
CA ALA A 501 5.07 6.52 15.38
C ALA A 501 5.44 5.29 16.24
N GLU A 502 5.12 5.35 17.53
CA GLU A 502 5.20 4.19 18.43
C GLU A 502 4.46 2.98 17.84
N GLY A 503 5.09 1.81 17.87
CA GLY A 503 4.60 0.58 17.29
C GLY A 503 4.84 0.45 15.78
N ASP A 504 5.28 1.50 15.08
CA ASP A 504 5.48 1.50 13.63
C ASP A 504 6.97 1.42 13.27
N ILE A 505 7.29 0.60 12.28
CA ILE A 505 8.66 0.34 11.80
C ILE A 505 8.90 0.84 10.38
N HIS A 506 7.87 1.34 9.70
CA HIS A 506 7.97 1.67 8.28
C HIS A 506 8.70 3.00 8.07
N THR A 507 9.88 2.94 7.48
CA THR A 507 10.83 4.07 7.38
C THR A 507 10.76 4.88 6.10
N ILE A 508 10.27 4.30 5.00
CA ILE A 508 10.35 4.91 3.65
C ILE A 508 9.88 6.36 3.65
N GLY A 509 8.65 6.60 4.12
CA GLY A 509 8.07 7.94 4.13
C GLY A 509 8.87 8.94 4.98
N LYS A 510 9.40 8.49 6.13
CA LYS A 510 10.27 9.29 7.00
C LYS A 510 11.58 9.63 6.31
N ASN A 511 12.21 8.65 5.68
CA ASN A 511 13.51 8.82 5.02
C ASN A 511 13.40 9.77 3.82
N ILE A 512 12.33 9.66 3.02
CA ILE A 512 12.07 10.60 1.92
C ILE A 512 11.88 12.02 2.46
N VAL A 513 11.02 12.21 3.47
CA VAL A 513 10.79 13.55 4.05
C VAL A 513 12.05 14.11 4.68
N LYS A 514 12.84 13.30 5.39
CA LYS A 514 14.14 13.70 5.92
C LYS A 514 15.08 14.18 4.82
N SER A 515 15.28 13.36 3.78
CA SER A 515 16.18 13.68 2.67
C SER A 515 15.74 14.97 1.96
N LEU A 516 14.43 15.18 1.78
CA LEU A 516 13.87 16.42 1.22
C LEU A 516 14.12 17.62 2.14
N LEU A 517 13.90 17.51 3.44
CA LEU A 517 14.14 18.60 4.37
C LEU A 517 15.63 18.98 4.42
N GLU A 518 16.52 18.00 4.46
CA GLU A 518 17.98 18.22 4.43
C GLU A 518 18.41 18.90 3.13
N ALA A 519 17.88 18.45 1.98
CA ALA A 519 18.11 19.07 0.67
C ALA A 519 17.73 20.56 0.64
N TYR A 520 16.63 20.93 1.29
CA TYR A 520 16.14 22.31 1.34
C TYR A 520 16.86 23.16 2.39
N GLY A 521 17.81 22.58 3.14
CA GLY A 521 18.67 23.27 4.09
C GLY A 521 18.16 23.26 5.53
N TYR A 522 17.27 22.33 5.90
CA TYR A 522 16.86 22.13 7.30
C TYR A 522 17.78 21.12 7.99
N LYS A 523 18.03 21.33 9.28
CA LYS A 523 18.65 20.31 10.12
C LYS A 523 17.57 19.37 10.63
N VAL A 524 17.73 18.07 10.39
CA VAL A 524 16.75 17.06 10.84
C VAL A 524 17.35 16.20 11.95
N ILE A 525 16.67 16.16 13.10
CA ILE A 525 16.95 15.21 14.18
C ILE A 525 16.01 14.03 13.99
N ASP A 526 16.56 12.93 13.48
CA ASP A 526 15.82 11.69 13.22
C ASP A 526 15.84 10.81 14.48
N LEU A 527 14.68 10.62 15.11
CA LEU A 527 14.54 9.79 16.32
C LEU A 527 14.47 8.29 16.00
N GLY A 528 14.41 7.94 14.71
CA GLY A 528 14.32 6.58 14.22
C GLY A 528 12.89 6.08 14.10
N ILE A 529 12.74 4.78 14.35
CA ILE A 529 11.47 4.06 14.31
C ILE A 529 10.97 3.68 15.69
N ASP A 530 9.69 3.30 15.78
CA ASP A 530 9.07 2.84 17.01
C ASP A 530 9.32 3.79 18.19
N VAL A 531 9.04 5.08 17.98
CA VAL A 531 9.46 6.11 18.93
C VAL A 531 8.34 6.36 19.94
N PRO A 532 8.52 6.02 21.24
CA PRO A 532 7.48 6.24 22.24
C PRO A 532 7.21 7.74 22.45
N THR A 533 5.97 8.06 22.82
CA THR A 533 5.52 9.44 23.05
C THR A 533 6.49 10.22 23.95
N ASP A 534 6.92 9.62 25.07
CA ASP A 534 7.81 10.29 26.04
C ASP A 534 9.17 10.67 25.44
N LYS A 535 9.71 9.83 24.53
CA LYS A 535 10.97 10.11 23.83
C LYS A 535 10.79 11.26 22.84
N VAL A 536 9.65 11.34 22.15
CA VAL A 536 9.32 12.47 21.28
C VAL A 536 9.22 13.77 22.08
N VAL A 537 8.48 13.77 23.19
CA VAL A 537 8.32 14.93 24.07
C VAL A 537 9.67 15.39 24.62
N ALA A 538 10.50 14.45 25.10
CA ALA A 538 11.84 14.75 25.60
C ALA A 538 12.74 15.37 24.52
N ALA A 539 12.68 14.86 23.28
CA ALA A 539 13.43 15.40 22.16
C ALA A 539 12.96 16.82 21.79
N VAL A 540 11.65 17.05 21.69
CA VAL A 540 11.10 18.39 21.40
C VAL A 540 11.50 19.39 22.49
N ARG A 541 11.44 19.00 23.76
CA ARG A 541 11.87 19.83 24.89
C ARG A 541 13.36 20.18 24.84
N HIS A 542 14.20 19.21 24.50
CA HIS A 542 15.65 19.37 24.46
C HIS A 542 16.11 20.21 23.25
N TYR A 543 15.62 19.86 22.06
CA TYR A 543 16.09 20.45 20.80
C TYR A 543 15.34 21.73 20.41
N ARG A 544 14.10 21.94 20.91
CA ARG A 544 13.22 23.06 20.55
C ARG A 544 13.10 23.29 19.03
N PRO A 545 12.67 22.28 18.26
CA PRO A 545 12.52 22.40 16.81
C PRO A 545 11.39 23.37 16.45
N GLN A 546 11.43 23.93 15.23
CA GLN A 546 10.33 24.72 14.67
C GLN A 546 9.19 23.83 14.16
N LEU A 547 9.49 22.58 13.81
CA LEU A 547 8.53 21.60 13.32
C LEU A 547 8.80 20.21 13.91
N LEU A 548 7.74 19.53 14.37
CA LEU A 548 7.76 18.09 14.60
C LEU A 548 7.14 17.40 13.38
N VAL A 549 7.75 16.32 12.93
CA VAL A 549 7.27 15.48 11.83
C VAL A 549 7.07 14.05 12.34
N GLY A 550 5.92 13.46 12.03
CA GLY A 550 5.54 12.10 12.42
C GLY A 550 5.03 11.29 11.24
N HIS A 551 5.49 10.04 11.16
CA HIS A 551 5.10 9.10 10.11
C HIS A 551 4.40 7.87 10.69
N ALA A 552 3.28 7.47 10.10
CA ALA A 552 2.60 6.21 10.41
C ALA A 552 2.06 5.57 9.13
N LEU A 553 2.46 4.34 8.85
CA LEU A 553 1.91 3.56 7.74
C LEU A 553 0.66 2.78 8.15
N MET A 554 0.57 2.37 9.42
CA MET A 554 -0.52 1.54 9.92
C MET A 554 -1.54 2.35 10.70
N THR A 555 -2.81 1.97 10.58
CA THR A 555 -3.91 2.69 11.24
C THR A 555 -3.98 2.38 12.73
N THR A 556 -3.37 1.28 13.15
CA THR A 556 -3.13 0.96 14.57
C THR A 556 -2.10 1.91 15.19
N THR A 557 -1.04 2.26 14.46
CA THR A 557 0.09 3.04 14.99
C THR A 557 -0.12 4.55 14.91
N MET A 558 -0.90 5.05 13.92
CA MET A 558 -1.23 6.47 13.85
C MET A 558 -1.93 6.99 15.11
N SER A 559 -2.60 6.11 15.88
CA SER A 559 -3.23 6.44 17.17
C SER A 559 -2.23 6.98 18.23
N ALA A 560 -0.91 6.82 18.02
CA ALA A 560 0.12 7.45 18.82
C ALA A 560 0.17 8.99 18.66
N PHE A 561 -0.27 9.55 17.53
CA PHE A 561 -0.19 11.00 17.28
C PHE A 561 -1.07 11.83 18.22
N PRO A 562 -2.37 11.52 18.44
CA PRO A 562 -3.18 12.20 19.46
C PRO A 562 -2.57 12.11 20.87
N ARG A 563 -2.00 10.95 21.24
CA ARG A 563 -1.32 10.77 22.55
C ARG A 563 -0.10 11.69 22.66
N THR A 564 0.71 11.75 21.61
CA THR A 564 1.89 12.63 21.53
C THR A 564 1.49 14.09 21.59
N ALA A 565 0.49 14.52 20.83
CA ALA A 565 -0.01 15.88 20.85
C ALA A 565 -0.56 16.28 22.22
N ALA A 566 -1.30 15.39 22.89
CA ALA A 566 -1.78 15.62 24.25
C ALA A 566 -0.61 15.80 25.25
N ALA A 567 0.39 14.91 25.20
CA ALA A 567 1.56 14.98 26.07
C ALA A 567 2.41 16.24 25.85
N LEU A 568 2.61 16.64 24.58
CA LEU A 568 3.29 17.91 24.25
C LEU A 568 2.56 19.11 24.86
N ARG A 569 1.22 19.15 24.79
CA ARG A 569 0.44 20.24 25.37
C ARG A 569 0.47 20.27 26.89
N THR A 570 0.47 19.11 27.55
CA THR A 570 0.63 19.03 29.02
C THR A 570 1.95 19.66 29.48
N GLU A 571 3.00 19.56 28.67
CA GLU A 571 4.32 20.18 28.91
C GLU A 571 4.42 21.63 28.39
N GLY A 572 3.32 22.21 27.87
CA GLY A 572 3.31 23.58 27.34
C GLY A 572 4.01 23.75 25.98
N LEU A 573 4.23 22.68 25.23
CA LEU A 573 4.88 22.69 23.92
C LEU A 573 3.82 22.80 22.81
N GLU A 574 3.67 23.99 22.20
CA GLU A 574 2.65 24.28 21.17
C GLU A 574 3.21 24.47 19.75
N LEU A 575 4.21 23.68 19.37
CA LEU A 575 4.74 23.67 18.00
C LEU A 575 3.82 22.93 17.01
N PRO A 576 3.91 23.23 15.70
CA PRO A 576 3.25 22.42 14.68
C PRO A 576 3.77 20.98 14.63
N PHE A 577 2.82 20.03 14.50
CA PHE A 577 3.11 18.61 14.34
C PHE A 577 2.61 18.13 12.97
N ALA A 578 3.49 18.16 11.97
CA ALA A 578 3.21 17.63 10.64
C ALA A 578 3.14 16.09 10.67
N CYS A 579 2.02 15.54 10.26
CA CYS A 579 1.71 14.11 10.30
C CYS A 579 1.45 13.61 8.88
N GLY A 580 2.05 12.48 8.51
CA GLY A 580 1.85 11.84 7.21
C GLY A 580 2.08 10.33 7.24
N GLY A 581 1.93 9.69 6.09
CA GLY A 581 2.04 8.23 5.92
C GLY A 581 0.73 7.61 5.41
N GLY A 582 0.81 6.40 4.85
CA GLY A 582 -0.30 5.81 4.06
C GLY A 582 -1.60 5.59 4.83
N ALA A 583 -1.55 5.50 6.16
CA ALA A 583 -2.72 5.40 7.03
C ALA A 583 -3.33 6.75 7.42
N VAL A 584 -2.54 7.83 7.34
CA VAL A 584 -2.86 9.13 7.92
C VAL A 584 -3.72 9.90 6.92
N THR A 585 -4.83 10.48 7.41
CA THR A 585 -5.69 11.34 6.60
C THR A 585 -5.78 12.75 7.18
N GLN A 586 -6.31 13.68 6.40
CA GLN A 586 -6.57 15.04 6.85
C GLN A 586 -7.56 15.05 8.02
N GLU A 587 -8.67 14.31 7.91
CA GLU A 587 -9.70 14.24 8.94
C GLU A 587 -9.14 13.69 10.25
N PHE A 588 -8.22 12.71 10.17
CA PHE A 588 -7.53 12.20 11.34
C PHE A 588 -6.66 13.28 12.00
N CYS A 589 -5.84 13.99 11.22
CA CYS A 589 -5.00 15.07 11.74
C CYS A 589 -5.82 16.21 12.35
N GLU A 590 -7.02 16.45 11.83
CA GLU A 590 -7.94 17.48 12.34
C GLU A 590 -8.58 17.11 13.67
N SER A 591 -8.67 15.80 13.99
CA SER A 591 -9.32 15.28 15.20
C SER A 591 -8.60 15.57 16.52
N PHE A 592 -7.35 16.02 16.49
CA PHE A 592 -6.54 16.37 17.67
C PHE A 592 -5.81 17.71 17.48
N PRO A 593 -5.40 18.43 18.55
CA PRO A 593 -4.67 19.71 18.41
C PRO A 593 -3.24 19.51 17.88
N LEU A 594 -2.56 20.58 17.44
CA LEU A 594 -1.19 20.58 16.87
C LEU A 594 -1.02 19.88 15.51
N GLY A 595 -1.86 18.89 15.18
CA GLY A 595 -1.73 18.09 13.96
C GLY A 595 -1.88 18.91 12.69
N VAL A 596 -0.95 18.78 11.76
CA VAL A 596 -1.00 19.35 10.40
C VAL A 596 -0.83 18.19 9.42
N TYR A 597 -1.75 18.00 8.49
CA TYR A 597 -1.68 16.93 7.53
C TYR A 597 -0.72 17.29 6.39
N GLY A 598 0.23 16.39 6.09
CA GLY A 598 1.01 16.42 4.85
C GLY A 598 0.55 15.29 3.94
N GLU A 599 -0.09 15.62 2.82
CA GLU A 599 -0.62 14.61 1.89
C GLU A 599 0.51 13.91 1.14
N LYS A 600 1.57 14.66 0.81
CA LYS A 600 2.72 14.16 0.06
C LYS A 600 4.03 14.58 0.70
N ALA A 601 5.05 13.74 0.58
CA ALA A 601 6.39 14.03 1.12
C ALA A 601 6.97 15.35 0.59
N ILE A 602 6.68 15.71 -0.67
CA ILE A 602 7.13 16.94 -1.33
C ILE A 602 6.58 18.22 -0.69
N GLU A 603 5.52 18.14 0.13
CA GLU A 603 4.94 19.28 0.84
C GLU A 603 5.74 19.63 2.11
N ALA A 604 6.52 18.68 2.64
CA ALA A 604 7.22 18.84 3.91
C ALA A 604 8.17 20.07 3.94
N PRO A 605 8.96 20.37 2.90
CA PRO A 605 9.79 21.58 2.88
C PRO A 605 8.99 22.89 2.97
N ALA A 606 7.82 22.96 2.33
CA ALA A 606 6.96 24.15 2.36
C ALA A 606 6.29 24.33 3.74
N ILE A 607 5.88 23.23 4.37
CA ILE A 607 5.36 23.24 5.75
C ILE A 607 6.47 23.67 6.73
N ALA A 608 7.68 23.11 6.59
CA ALA A 608 8.84 23.47 7.41
C ALA A 608 9.25 24.94 7.24
N GLN A 609 9.13 25.49 6.03
CA GLN A 609 9.40 26.90 5.77
C GLN A 609 8.43 27.79 6.54
N ALA A 610 7.13 27.54 6.40
CA ALA A 610 6.12 28.32 7.09
C ALA A 610 6.26 28.22 8.62
N ALA A 611 6.58 27.02 9.14
CA ALA A 611 6.86 26.83 10.57
C ALA A 611 8.12 27.59 11.03
N ALA A 612 9.19 27.60 10.23
CA ALA A 612 10.41 28.35 10.52
C ALA A 612 10.20 29.87 10.47
N GLU A 613 9.26 30.35 9.66
CA GLU A 613 8.80 31.75 9.60
C GLU A 613 7.86 32.12 10.77
N GLY A 614 7.55 31.18 11.67
CA GLY A 614 6.76 31.42 12.87
C GLY A 614 5.27 31.10 12.75
N ALA A 615 4.84 30.45 11.66
CA ALA A 615 3.44 30.06 11.51
C ALA A 615 3.01 29.05 12.57
N THR A 616 1.86 29.31 13.18
CA THR A 616 1.20 28.42 14.13
C THR A 616 0.60 27.20 13.42
N TRP A 617 0.31 26.13 14.17
CA TRP A 617 -0.31 24.94 13.58
C TRP A 617 -1.70 25.24 12.99
N GLN A 618 -2.45 26.19 13.55
CA GLN A 618 -3.74 26.63 13.01
C GLN A 618 -3.59 27.34 11.66
N GLU A 619 -2.55 28.16 11.50
CA GLU A 619 -2.24 28.83 10.23
C GLU A 619 -1.81 27.83 9.17
N LEU A 620 -0.99 26.85 9.56
CA LEU A 620 -0.59 25.76 8.66
C LEU A 620 -1.79 24.93 8.21
N ARG A 621 -2.73 24.59 9.11
CA ARG A 621 -4.00 23.96 8.69
C ARG A 621 -4.72 24.78 7.64
N ARG A 622 -4.91 26.08 7.89
CA ARG A 622 -5.60 26.97 6.94
C ARG A 622 -4.90 27.05 5.58
N ARG A 623 -3.58 26.89 5.54
CA ARG A 623 -2.76 26.99 4.33
C ARG A 623 -2.69 25.68 3.54
N PHE A 624 -2.58 24.55 4.22
CA PHE A 624 -2.25 23.26 3.60
C PHE A 624 -3.40 22.25 3.58
N HIS A 625 -4.40 22.38 4.47
CA HIS A 625 -5.56 21.49 4.44
C HIS A 625 -6.53 21.89 3.33
N LYS A 626 -7.12 20.88 2.67
CA LYS A 626 -8.18 21.09 1.68
C LYS A 626 -9.46 21.49 2.41
N LYS A 627 -10.20 22.44 1.82
CA LYS A 627 -11.48 22.94 2.34
C LYS A 627 -12.65 22.05 1.95
#